data_AF-A0A2D9C558-F1
#
_entry.id   AF-A0A2D9C558-F1
#
_cell.length_a   1.000
_cell.length_b   1.000
_cell.length_c   1.000
_cell.angle_alpha   90.00
_cell.angle_beta   90.00
_cell.angle_gamma   90.00
#
_symmetry.space_group_name_H-M   'P 1'
#
loop_
_entity.id
_entity.type
_entity.pdbx_description
1 polymer ?
#
loop_
_entity_poly.entity_id
_entity_poly.type
_entity_poly.pdbx_seq_one_letter_code
_entity_poly.pdbx_strand_id
1 'polypeptide(L)' 'MEKEDDSSPIDPKHYSQWKIEPITFIMENDLGFCEGNIIKYIMRWQMKNGITDLKKARQYIDFIIKKEEEQG' A
#
# COMPACT_ATOMS: atom_id res chain seq x y z
N MET A 1 43.48 1.51 21.65
CA MET A 1 42.79 0.85 20.53
C MET A 1 41.33 1.20 20.66
N GLU A 2 40.96 2.33 20.05
CA GLU A 2 39.61 2.88 20.09
C GLU A 2 38.68 1.92 19.34
N LYS A 3 37.53 1.59 19.94
CA LYS A 3 36.50 0.81 19.27
C LYS A 3 35.69 1.78 18.43
N GLU A 4 35.79 1.67 17.12
CA GLU A 4 34.91 2.39 16.19
C GLU A 4 33.48 1.87 16.41
N ASP A 5 32.60 2.80 16.78
CA ASP A 5 31.16 2.64 16.79
C ASP A 5 30.70 2.68 15.32
N ASP A 6 30.54 1.50 14.71
CA ASP A 6 29.93 1.32 13.39
C ASP A 6 28.42 1.57 13.51
N SER A 7 28.06 2.82 13.75
CA SER A 7 26.70 3.32 13.60
C SER A 7 26.42 3.54 12.11
N SER A 8 26.53 2.48 11.32
CA SER A 8 26.01 2.49 9.95
C SER A 8 24.49 2.72 10.03
N PRO A 9 23.93 3.73 9.34
CA PRO A 9 22.49 3.82 9.18
C PRO A 9 22.03 2.50 8.61
N ILE A 10 21.03 1.88 9.23
CA ILE A 10 20.39 0.67 8.71
C ILE A 10 19.85 1.06 7.33
N ASP A 11 20.64 0.84 6.29
CA ASP A 11 20.22 0.92 4.91
C ASP A 11 19.29 -0.28 4.73
N PRO A 12 17.96 -0.10 4.74
CA PRO A 12 17.06 -1.23 4.66
C PRO A 12 17.12 -1.70 3.21
N LYS A 13 18.11 -2.55 2.92
CA LYS A 13 18.29 -3.25 1.66
C LYS A 13 16.96 -3.87 1.24
N HIS A 14 16.30 -3.18 0.33
CA HIS A 14 15.38 -3.69 -0.68
C HIS A 14 14.25 -4.62 -0.23
N TYR A 15 13.30 -4.10 0.55
CA TYR A 15 11.97 -4.72 0.72
C TYR A 15 10.98 -4.40 -0.42
N SER A 16 11.45 -3.88 -1.56
CA SER A 16 10.54 -3.55 -2.66
C SER A 16 10.23 -4.80 -3.50
N GLN A 17 9.20 -5.55 -3.11
CA GLN A 17 8.66 -6.62 -3.96
C GLN A 17 8.17 -6.08 -5.32
N TRP A 18 7.82 -4.80 -5.35
CA TRP A 18 7.28 -4.12 -6.51
C TRP A 18 8.26 -3.05 -7.00
N LYS A 19 8.26 -2.79 -8.31
CA LYS A 19 9.06 -1.71 -8.90
C LYS A 19 8.68 -0.32 -8.38
N ILE A 20 7.45 -0.19 -7.89
CA ILE A 20 6.88 1.02 -7.31
C ILE A 20 6.16 0.61 -6.04
N GLU A 21 6.43 1.30 -4.93
CA GLU A 21 5.71 1.07 -3.69
C GLU A 21 4.26 1.57 -3.80
N PRO A 22 3.29 0.92 -3.14
CA PRO A 22 1.90 1.33 -3.23
C PRO A 22 1.69 2.80 -2.87
N ILE A 23 2.37 3.31 -1.84
CA ILE A 23 2.25 4.71 -1.41
C ILE A 23 2.76 5.68 -2.50
N THR A 24 3.86 5.33 -3.16
CA THR A 24 4.40 6.11 -4.28
C THR A 24 3.43 6.14 -5.45
N PHE A 25 2.89 4.99 -5.86
CA PHE A 25 1.89 4.93 -6.94
C PHE A 25 0.66 5.79 -6.62
N ILE A 26 0.17 5.74 -5.38
CA ILE A 26 -1.00 6.49 -4.93
C ILE A 26 -0.74 8.00 -4.98
N MET A 27 0.41 8.45 -4.49
CA MET A 27 0.77 9.87 -4.45
C MET A 27 1.03 10.45 -5.84
N GLU A 28 1.78 9.74 -6.68
CA GLU A 28 2.12 10.19 -8.04
C GLU A 28 0.91 10.25 -9.00
N ASN A 29 -0.18 9.56 -8.66
CA ASN A 29 -1.41 9.54 -9.45
C ASN A 29 -2.58 10.26 -8.75
N ASP A 30 -2.32 11.00 -7.67
CA ASP A 30 -3.32 11.76 -6.91
C ASP A 30 -4.58 10.93 -6.55
N LEU A 31 -4.40 9.66 -6.20
CA LEU A 31 -5.53 8.78 -5.92
C LEU A 31 -6.22 9.14 -4.61
N GLY A 32 -7.54 9.11 -4.64
CA GLY A 32 -8.38 9.29 -3.46
C GLY A 32 -8.18 8.21 -2.40
N PHE A 33 -8.75 8.46 -1.21
CA PHE A 33 -8.59 7.56 -0.06
C PHE A 33 -9.06 6.13 -0.35
N CYS A 34 -10.17 5.97 -1.06
CA CYS A 34 -10.72 4.64 -1.36
C CYS A 34 -9.86 3.91 -2.39
N GLU A 35 -9.54 4.56 -3.50
CA GLU A 35 -8.70 4.05 -4.59
C GLU A 35 -7.32 3.67 -4.08
N GLY A 36 -6.70 4.52 -3.26
CA GLY A 36 -5.40 4.22 -2.68
C GLY A 36 -5.42 3.03 -1.73
N ASN A 37 -6.47 2.88 -0.93
CA ASN A 37 -6.64 1.68 -0.11
C ASN A 37 -6.80 0.41 -0.96
N ILE A 38 -7.56 0.48 -2.06
CA ILE A 38 -7.72 -0.65 -2.99
C ILE A 38 -6.35 -1.08 -3.53
N ILE A 39 -5.56 -0.15 -4.09
CA ILE A 39 -4.23 -0.44 -4.63
C ILE A 39 -3.33 -1.05 -3.55
N LYS A 40 -3.26 -0.44 -2.37
CA LYS A 40 -2.47 -0.95 -1.24
C LYS A 40 -2.82 -2.38 -0.87
N TYR A 41 -4.11 -2.73 -0.80
CA TYR A 41 -4.52 -4.08 -0.40
C TYR A 41 -4.32 -5.10 -1.53
N ILE A 42 -4.55 -4.71 -2.79
CA ILE A 42 -4.31 -5.57 -3.96
C ILE A 42 -2.82 -5.86 -4.17
N MET A 43 -1.93 -4.94 -3.84
CA MET A 43 -0.49 -5.20 -3.93
C MET A 43 0.05 -6.06 -2.78
N ARG A 44 -0.65 -6.08 -1.63
CA ARG A 44 -0.14 -6.67 -0.39
C ARG A 44 -0.70 -8.06 -0.06
N TRP A 45 -1.83 -8.45 -0.63
CA TRP A 45 -2.57 -9.64 -0.18
C TRP A 45 -1.74 -10.93 -0.23
N GLN A 46 -0.94 -11.15 -1.27
CA GLN A 46 -0.13 -12.37 -1.39
C GLN A 46 0.98 -12.45 -0.33
N MET A 47 1.39 -11.31 0.23
CA MET A 47 2.57 -11.20 1.09
C MET A 47 2.23 -11.13 2.58
N LYS A 48 1.11 -10.48 2.93
CA LYS A 48 0.85 -10.09 4.33
C LYS A 48 -0.36 -10.77 4.94
N ASN A 49 -1.56 -10.52 4.40
CA ASN A 49 -2.81 -10.93 5.07
C ASN A 49 -3.75 -11.78 4.21
N GLY A 50 -3.31 -12.21 3.02
CA GLY A 50 -4.09 -13.08 2.13
C GLY A 50 -5.47 -12.51 1.84
N ILE A 51 -6.48 -13.37 1.94
CA ILE A 51 -7.89 -13.04 1.68
C ILE A 51 -8.42 -11.88 2.52
N THR A 52 -7.82 -11.58 3.68
CA THR A 52 -8.24 -10.45 4.52
C THR A 52 -8.01 -9.11 3.82
N ASP A 53 -6.90 -8.97 3.11
CA ASP A 53 -6.64 -7.75 2.32
C ASP A 53 -7.57 -7.69 1.09
N LEU A 54 -7.88 -8.82 0.45
CA LEU A 54 -8.86 -8.86 -0.64
C LEU A 54 -10.26 -8.42 -0.17
N LYS A 55 -10.70 -8.86 1.02
CA LYS A 55 -11.97 -8.43 1.62
C LYS A 55 -11.98 -6.93 1.91
N LYS A 56 -10.86 -6.36 2.37
CA LYS A 56 -10.73 -4.91 2.57
C LYS A 56 -10.79 -4.16 1.24
N ALA A 57 -10.08 -4.62 0.21
CA ALA A 57 -10.14 -4.02 -1.13
C ALA A 57 -11.59 -3.99 -1.66
N ARG A 58 -12.32 -5.10 -1.53
CA ARG A 58 -13.75 -5.18 -1.91
C ARG A 58 -14.60 -4.15 -1.16
N GLN A 59 -14.43 -4.01 0.15
CA GLN A 59 -15.21 -3.02 0.93
C GLN A 59 -14.98 -1.59 0.44
N TYR A 60 -13.76 -1.23 0.04
CA TYR A 60 -13.49 0.10 -0.52
C TYR A 60 -14.09 0.28 -1.92
N ILE A 61 -14.15 -0.78 -2.73
CA ILE A 61 -14.88 -0.78 -4.00
C ILE A 61 -16.38 -0.55 -3.73
N ASP A 62 -16.96 -1.26 -2.75
CA ASP A 62 -18.37 -1.11 -2.38
C ASP A 62 -18.69 0.34 -1.93
N PHE A 63 -17.77 1.01 -1.24
CA PHE A 63 -17.92 2.43 -0.88
C PHE A 63 -17.96 3.36 -2.09
N ILE A 64 -17.11 3.13 -3.10
CA ILE A 64 -17.11 3.91 -4.34
C ILE A 64 -18.42 3.68 -5.08
N ILE A 65 -18.82 2.41 -5.28
CA ILE A 65 -20.07 2.05 -5.98
C ILE A 65 -21.27 2.74 -5.32
N LYS A 66 -21.41 2.61 -4.00
CA LYS A 66 -22.52 3.22 -3.26
C LYS A 66 -22.57 4.74 -3.47
N LYS A 67 -21.41 5.40 -3.41
CA LYS A 67 -21.32 6.86 -3.60
C LYS A 67 -21.75 7.27 -5.02
N GLU A 68 -21.40 6.50 -6.03
CA GLU A 68 -21.79 6.76 -7.42
C GLU A 68 -23.28 6.46 -7.68
N GLU A 69 -23.81 5.40 -7.08
CA GLU A 69 -25.26 5.07 -7.12
C GLU A 69 -26.13 6.14 -6.46
N GLU A 70 -25.66 6.77 -5.38
CA GLU A 70 -26.36 7.87 -4.69
C GLU A 70 -26.31 9.21 -5.46
N GLN A 71 -25.39 9.35 -6.43
CA GLN A 71 -25.22 10.55 -7.25
C GLN A 71 -25.99 10.49 -8.58
N GLY A 72 -26.54 9.32 -8.96
CA GLY A 72 -27.38 9.12 -10.13
C GLY A 72 -28.85 9.33 -9.86
#